data_AF-A0A9P1MKM4-F1
#
_entry.id   AF-A0A9P1MKM4-F1
#
_cell.length_a   1.000
_cell.length_b   1.000
_cell.length_c   1.000
_cell.angle_alpha   90.00
_cell.angle_beta   90.00
_cell.angle_gamma   90.00
#
_symmetry.space_group_name_H-M   'P 1'
#
loop_
_entity.id
_entity.type
_entity.pdbx_description
1 polymer ?
#
loop_
_entity_poly.entity_id
_entity_poly.type
_entity_poly.pdbx_seq_one_letter_code
_entity_poly.pdbx_strand_id
1 'polypeptide(L)'
;MIRLFFALIIAQVIQAFQVTHISDCGKTRGCWMLPPGCSNQETCSVMVTWKHEGRSLKLELESELKSQTSRWIGFGLSKDKRMGNDTVFECHFPSSGQGSVHLSHNAQTNNMILNKASSLLLKDSYAEINNGRALCGAEWFLDKTIVLDNEKKLIHPLSQGKYHLFFATGDLTQGSKKAHAMAGAGSPWKSVQSVRFCKECTSAFKIVS
;
A
#
# COMPACT_ATOMS: atom_id res chain seq x y z
N MET A 1 -61.55 8.43 4.36
CA MET A 1 -60.47 9.26 4.95
C MET A 1 -59.17 8.46 4.84
N ILE A 2 -58.49 8.53 3.68
CA ILE A 2 -57.28 7.73 3.41
C ILE A 2 -56.07 8.60 3.77
N ARG A 3 -55.32 8.18 4.80
CA ARG A 3 -54.05 8.80 5.18
C ARG A 3 -52.95 8.22 4.29
N LEU A 4 -52.48 9.01 3.32
CA LEU A 4 -51.28 8.70 2.53
C LEU A 4 -50.05 8.89 3.43
N PHE A 5 -49.40 7.78 3.79
CA PHE A 5 -48.07 7.79 4.38
C PHE A 5 -47.05 7.98 3.25
N PHE A 6 -46.43 9.16 3.17
CA PHE A 6 -45.24 9.37 2.34
C PHE A 6 -44.04 8.72 3.05
N ALA A 7 -43.58 7.58 2.52
CA ALA A 7 -42.30 7.02 2.91
C ALA A 7 -41.18 7.86 2.27
N LEU A 8 -40.41 8.57 3.09
CA LEU A 8 -39.18 9.24 2.67
C LEU A 8 -38.13 8.14 2.37
N ILE A 9 -37.93 7.81 1.10
CA ILE A 9 -36.80 6.98 0.69
C ILE A 9 -35.56 7.88 0.75
N ILE A 10 -34.78 7.76 1.82
CA ILE A 10 -33.45 8.35 1.91
C ILE A 10 -32.56 7.54 0.96
N ALA A 11 -32.25 8.10 -0.21
CA ALA A 11 -31.21 7.56 -1.08
C ALA A 11 -29.88 7.62 -0.31
N GLN A 12 -29.44 6.47 0.22
CA GLN A 12 -28.09 6.36 0.75
C GLN A 12 -27.13 6.59 -0.42
N VAL A 13 -26.45 7.74 -0.41
CA VAL A 13 -25.33 8.00 -1.32
C VAL A 13 -24.27 6.96 -0.97
N ILE A 14 -24.12 5.95 -1.83
CA ILE A 14 -23.01 5.00 -1.74
C ILE A 14 -21.77 5.83 -2.05
N GLN A 15 -21.10 6.34 -1.02
CA GLN A 15 -19.75 6.87 -1.19
C GLN A 15 -18.87 5.68 -1.59
N ALA A 16 -18.51 5.63 -2.87
CA ALA A 16 -17.48 4.73 -3.33
C ALA A 16 -16.20 5.05 -2.55
N PHE A 17 -15.75 4.12 -1.72
CA PHE A 17 -14.43 4.18 -1.10
C PHE A 17 -13.41 4.16 -2.24
N GLN A 18 -12.82 5.33 -2.50
CA GLN A 18 -11.70 5.51 -3.42
C GLN A 18 -10.44 5.74 -2.60
N VAL A 19 -9.24 5.51 -3.15
CA VAL A 19 -8.03 6.10 -2.53
C VAL A 19 -8.09 7.59 -2.85
N THR A 20 -8.70 8.33 -1.91
CA THR A 20 -9.31 9.67 -2.05
C THR A 20 -8.31 10.83 -2.10
N HIS A 21 -7.01 10.56 -2.26
CA HIS A 21 -5.99 11.52 -1.85
C HIS A 21 -4.92 11.85 -2.88
N ILE A 22 -5.11 11.50 -4.15
CA ILE A 22 -4.16 11.88 -5.21
C ILE A 22 -4.10 13.41 -5.38
N SER A 23 -5.22 14.10 -5.16
CA SER A 23 -5.30 15.57 -5.18
C SER A 23 -4.47 16.26 -4.09
N ASP A 24 -4.08 15.51 -3.05
CA ASP A 24 -3.24 15.95 -1.93
C ASP A 24 -1.73 15.73 -2.19
N CYS A 25 -1.38 15.00 -3.24
CA CYS A 25 0.00 14.75 -3.66
C CYS A 25 0.75 16.06 -3.91
N GLY A 26 1.97 16.18 -3.40
CA GLY A 26 2.75 17.42 -3.53
C GLY A 26 2.38 18.51 -2.52
N LYS A 27 1.24 18.38 -1.82
CA LYS A 27 0.74 19.40 -0.89
C LYS A 27 0.84 18.94 0.56
N THR A 28 0.16 17.83 0.87
CA THR A 28 0.11 17.26 2.23
C THR A 28 0.48 15.79 2.24
N ARG A 29 0.73 15.19 1.06
CA ARG A 29 1.14 13.80 0.88
C ARG A 29 2.31 13.67 -0.08
N GLY A 30 3.18 12.70 0.20
CA GLY A 30 4.10 12.16 -0.78
C GLY A 30 3.42 11.05 -1.57
N CYS A 31 3.77 10.92 -2.84
CA CYS A 31 3.09 10.00 -3.74
C CYS A 31 4.03 9.35 -4.74
N TRP A 32 3.67 8.16 -5.20
CA TRP A 32 4.27 7.49 -6.34
C TRP A 32 3.17 6.95 -7.23
N MET A 33 3.12 7.45 -8.47
CA MET A 33 2.04 7.18 -9.42
C MET A 33 2.63 6.51 -10.66
N LEU A 34 2.01 5.42 -11.09
CA LEU A 34 2.52 4.58 -12.16
C LEU A 34 1.43 4.28 -13.20
N PRO A 35 1.77 4.27 -14.50
CA PRO A 35 3.10 4.57 -15.05
C PRO A 35 3.50 6.05 -14.88
N PRO A 36 4.80 6.40 -14.95
CA PRO A 36 5.24 7.79 -14.83
C PRO A 36 4.49 8.72 -15.79
N GLY A 37 4.03 9.86 -15.29
CA GLY A 37 3.25 10.85 -16.06
C GLY A 37 1.73 10.72 -15.93
N CYS A 38 1.21 9.64 -15.34
CA CYS A 38 -0.19 9.56 -14.97
C CYS A 38 -0.53 10.51 -13.80
N SER A 39 -1.81 10.87 -13.65
CA SER A 39 -2.22 11.92 -12.69
C SER A 39 -3.53 11.64 -11.95
N ASN A 40 -4.23 10.57 -12.27
CA ASN A 40 -5.52 10.21 -11.67
C ASN A 40 -5.81 8.71 -11.82
N GLN A 41 -6.90 8.22 -11.24
CA GLN A 41 -7.28 6.80 -11.30
C GLN A 41 -7.62 6.30 -12.72
N GLU A 42 -7.97 7.18 -13.65
CA GLU A 42 -8.25 6.78 -15.03
C GLU A 42 -6.97 6.51 -15.82
N THR A 43 -5.88 7.19 -15.44
CA THR A 43 -4.58 7.13 -16.14
C THR A 43 -3.53 6.32 -15.39
N CYS A 44 -3.67 6.17 -14.07
CA CYS A 44 -2.74 5.46 -13.20
C CYS A 44 -3.20 4.03 -12.92
N SER A 45 -2.35 3.07 -13.22
CA SER A 45 -2.56 1.68 -12.84
C SER A 45 -2.15 1.40 -11.39
N VAL A 46 -1.23 2.18 -10.82
CA VAL A 46 -0.84 2.08 -9.40
C VAL A 46 -0.67 3.47 -8.80
N MET A 47 -1.18 3.67 -7.60
CA MET A 47 -0.98 4.88 -6.82
C MET A 47 -0.62 4.51 -5.39
N VAL A 48 0.51 5.01 -4.90
CA VAL A 48 0.93 4.88 -3.51
C VAL A 48 0.98 6.28 -2.93
N THR A 49 0.33 6.51 -1.79
CA THR A 49 0.39 7.78 -1.08
C THR A 49 0.79 7.57 0.37
N TRP A 50 1.54 8.52 0.92
CA TRP A 50 1.91 8.49 2.32
C TRP A 50 1.88 9.88 2.96
N LYS A 51 1.61 9.90 4.26
CA LYS A 51 1.63 11.10 5.10
C LYS A 51 2.04 10.75 6.52
N HIS A 52 2.84 11.62 7.15
CA HIS A 52 3.12 11.50 8.58
C HIS A 52 1.91 11.96 9.39
N GLU A 53 1.45 11.12 10.32
CA GLU A 53 0.40 11.39 11.30
C GLU A 53 0.95 11.10 12.70
N GLY A 54 1.42 12.15 13.38
CA GLY A 54 2.10 12.02 14.66
C GLY A 54 3.41 11.22 14.55
N ARG A 55 3.39 9.97 15.06
CA ARG A 55 4.50 9.00 15.03
C ARG A 55 4.29 7.88 14.00
N SER A 56 3.17 7.92 13.29
CA SER A 56 2.80 6.92 12.29
C SER A 56 2.97 7.50 10.88
N LEU A 57 3.11 6.61 9.91
CA LEU A 57 2.98 6.90 8.50
C LEU A 57 1.66 6.31 8.02
N LYS A 58 0.69 7.15 7.68
CA LYS A 58 -0.50 6.71 6.97
C LYS A 58 -0.09 6.38 5.54
N LEU A 59 -0.15 5.10 5.18
CA LEU A 59 0.26 4.57 3.87
C LEU A 59 -0.94 3.94 3.19
N GLU A 60 -1.18 4.32 1.94
CA GLU A 60 -2.37 3.90 1.17
C GLU A 60 -1.95 3.55 -0.26
N LEU A 61 -2.39 2.39 -0.74
CA LEU A 61 -2.09 1.82 -2.03
C LEU A 61 -3.39 1.60 -2.80
N GLU A 62 -3.38 1.97 -4.07
CA GLU A 62 -4.38 1.60 -5.06
C GLU A 62 -3.70 0.93 -6.25
N SER A 63 -4.26 -0.16 -6.75
CA SER A 63 -3.78 -0.81 -7.96
C SER A 63 -4.93 -1.35 -8.79
N GLU A 64 -4.85 -1.25 -10.11
CA GLU A 64 -5.68 -2.05 -10.99
C GLU A 64 -5.48 -3.54 -10.68
N LEU A 65 -6.58 -4.25 -10.49
CA LEU A 65 -6.58 -5.67 -10.18
C LEU A 65 -7.84 -6.32 -10.79
N LYS A 66 -7.76 -6.62 -12.09
CA LYS A 66 -8.89 -7.14 -12.88
C LYS A 66 -9.15 -8.64 -12.72
N SER A 67 -8.80 -9.24 -11.58
CA SER A 67 -8.89 -10.69 -11.38
C SER A 67 -9.87 -11.07 -10.28
N GLN A 68 -10.68 -12.12 -10.54
CA GLN A 68 -11.54 -12.75 -9.54
C GLN A 68 -10.79 -13.80 -8.68
N THR A 69 -9.48 -13.96 -8.89
CA THR A 69 -8.65 -14.89 -8.13
C THR A 69 -8.06 -14.23 -6.89
N SER A 70 -7.50 -15.04 -5.99
CA SER A 70 -6.78 -14.51 -4.83
C SER A 70 -5.48 -13.84 -5.26
N ARG A 71 -5.19 -12.62 -4.78
CA ARG A 71 -4.09 -11.78 -5.26
C ARG A 71 -3.36 -11.07 -4.12
N TRP A 72 -2.14 -10.65 -4.38
CA TRP A 72 -1.40 -9.75 -3.49
C TRP A 72 -0.84 -8.55 -4.25
N ILE A 73 -0.67 -7.43 -3.54
CA ILE A 73 0.15 -6.29 -3.97
C ILE A 73 1.18 -5.99 -2.89
N GLY A 74 2.37 -5.56 -3.28
CA GLY A 74 3.48 -5.30 -2.37
C GLY A 74 4.23 -4.03 -2.74
N PHE A 75 4.47 -3.20 -1.73
CA PHE A 75 5.27 -1.97 -1.80
C PHE A 75 6.57 -2.17 -1.03
N GLY A 76 7.66 -2.33 -1.77
CA GLY A 76 9.00 -2.59 -1.24
C GLY A 76 9.80 -1.31 -0.99
N LEU A 77 10.45 -1.26 0.17
CA LEU A 77 11.31 -0.17 0.63
C LEU A 77 12.74 -0.66 0.76
N SER A 78 13.53 -0.42 -0.28
CA SER A 78 14.91 -0.90 -0.38
C SER A 78 15.93 0.19 -0.10
N LYS A 79 17.08 -0.17 0.47
CA LYS A 79 18.22 0.75 0.61
C LYS A 79 19.07 0.84 -0.67
N ASP A 80 18.84 -0.05 -1.64
CA ASP A 80 19.55 -0.06 -2.92
C ASP A 80 18.58 -0.25 -4.11
N LYS A 81 19.12 -0.43 -5.32
CA LYS A 81 18.33 -0.52 -6.55
C LYS A 81 17.90 -1.95 -6.91
N ARG A 82 18.00 -2.91 -5.99
CA ARG A 82 17.72 -4.33 -6.19
C ARG A 82 16.64 -4.80 -5.22
N MET A 83 15.74 -5.65 -5.72
CA MET A 83 14.82 -6.39 -4.86
C MET A 83 15.60 -7.52 -4.16
N GLY A 84 15.61 -7.53 -2.83
CA GLY A 84 16.29 -8.60 -2.10
C GLY A 84 16.50 -8.41 -0.60
N ASN A 85 16.69 -7.20 -0.08
CA ASN A 85 16.82 -6.97 1.36
C ASN A 85 15.95 -5.77 1.70
N ASP A 86 14.64 -6.00 1.71
CA ASP A 86 13.66 -4.93 1.67
C ASP A 86 12.62 -5.12 2.77
N THR A 87 12.21 -4.02 3.39
CA THR A 87 10.96 -4.01 4.16
C THR A 87 9.83 -3.81 3.18
N VAL A 88 8.80 -4.65 3.26
CA VAL A 88 7.67 -4.62 2.34
C VAL A 88 6.40 -4.37 3.13
N PHE A 89 5.61 -3.42 2.66
CA PHE A 89 4.21 -3.26 3.06
C PHE A 89 3.35 -3.97 2.01
N GLU A 90 2.55 -4.94 2.39
CA GLU A 90 1.80 -5.74 1.43
C GLU A 90 0.38 -6.02 1.86
N CYS A 91 -0.45 -6.27 0.85
CA CYS A 91 -1.87 -6.51 1.03
C CYS A 91 -2.27 -7.77 0.29
N HIS A 92 -3.05 -8.60 0.97
CA HIS A 92 -3.58 -9.85 0.46
C HIS A 92 -5.08 -9.71 0.25
N PHE A 93 -5.54 -10.11 -0.92
CA PHE A 93 -6.93 -10.08 -1.34
C PHE A 93 -7.35 -11.50 -1.71
N PRO A 94 -7.81 -12.32 -0.74
CA PRO A 94 -8.30 -13.65 -1.04
C PRO A 94 -9.61 -13.54 -1.84
N SER A 95 -9.87 -14.52 -2.72
CA SER A 95 -11.12 -14.62 -3.49
C SER A 95 -12.33 -14.92 -2.59
N SER A 96 -12.08 -15.38 -1.37
CA SER A 96 -13.09 -15.59 -0.34
C SER A 96 -12.53 -15.18 1.03
N GLY A 97 -13.33 -14.47 1.83
CA GLY A 97 -12.92 -13.96 3.13
C GLY A 97 -12.45 -12.51 3.08
N GLN A 98 -11.85 -12.05 4.18
CA GLN A 98 -11.45 -10.66 4.34
C GLN A 98 -10.02 -10.43 3.84
N GLY A 99 -9.78 -9.27 3.22
CA GLY A 99 -8.42 -8.85 2.89
C GLY A 99 -7.59 -8.59 4.15
N SER A 100 -6.27 -8.57 4.00
CA SER A 100 -5.35 -8.32 5.11
C SER A 100 -4.14 -7.52 4.67
N VAL A 101 -3.52 -6.80 5.61
CA VAL A 101 -2.34 -5.97 5.41
C VAL A 101 -1.23 -6.47 6.33
N HIS A 102 -0.01 -6.56 5.79
CA HIS A 102 1.14 -7.12 6.49
C HIS A 102 2.39 -6.27 6.26
N LEU A 103 3.27 -6.29 7.26
CA LEU A 103 4.68 -6.01 7.07
C LEU A 103 5.39 -7.32 6.79
N SER A 104 6.27 -7.31 5.80
CA SER A 104 7.09 -8.46 5.47
C SER A 104 8.53 -8.07 5.14
N HIS A 105 9.40 -9.07 5.11
CA HIS A 105 10.79 -8.91 4.71
C HIS A 105 11.05 -9.72 3.45
N ASN A 106 11.52 -9.04 2.41
CA ASN A 106 12.03 -9.72 1.24
C ASN A 106 13.51 -10.06 1.45
N ALA A 107 13.83 -11.35 1.35
CA ALA A 107 15.17 -11.94 1.39
C ALA A 107 15.44 -12.66 0.06
N GLN A 108 16.12 -11.98 -0.86
CA GLN A 108 16.35 -12.40 -2.24
C GLN A 108 15.03 -12.70 -2.97
N THR A 109 14.74 -13.98 -3.24
CA THR A 109 13.53 -14.45 -3.92
C THR A 109 12.44 -14.93 -2.97
N ASN A 110 12.69 -14.92 -1.66
CA ASN A 110 11.73 -15.33 -0.65
C ASN A 110 11.21 -14.11 0.10
N ASN A 111 9.92 -14.09 0.40
CA ASN A 111 9.35 -13.07 1.26
C ASN A 111 8.66 -13.71 2.47
N MET A 112 8.97 -13.17 3.65
CA MET A 112 8.46 -13.63 4.94
C MET A 112 7.61 -12.57 5.60
N ILE A 113 6.33 -12.87 5.84
CA ILE A 113 5.46 -12.03 6.67
C ILE A 113 6.01 -11.96 8.09
N LEU A 114 6.12 -10.74 8.62
CA LEU A 114 6.53 -10.44 9.99
C LEU A 114 5.26 -10.28 10.84
N ASN A 115 4.73 -11.39 11.34
CA ASN A 115 3.43 -11.42 12.01
C ASN A 115 3.42 -10.53 13.27
N LYS A 116 4.50 -10.57 14.07
CA LYS A 116 4.54 -9.80 15.31
C LYS A 116 4.64 -8.31 15.02
N ALA A 117 5.49 -7.93 14.08
CA ALA A 117 5.61 -6.56 13.60
C ALA A 117 4.30 -6.04 13.02
N SER A 118 3.63 -6.83 12.17
CA SER A 118 2.32 -6.47 11.59
C SER A 118 1.31 -6.16 12.70
N SER A 119 1.20 -7.03 13.71
CA SER A 119 0.28 -6.85 14.84
C SER A 119 0.57 -5.64 15.74
N LEU A 120 1.83 -5.20 15.82
CA LEU A 120 2.27 -4.13 16.73
C LEU A 120 2.37 -2.77 16.04
N LEU A 121 2.74 -2.77 14.76
CA LEU A 121 3.10 -1.56 14.01
C LEU A 121 2.01 -1.11 13.04
N LEU A 122 1.05 -1.97 12.68
CA LEU A 122 -0.06 -1.60 11.81
C LEU A 122 -1.34 -1.40 12.61
N LYS A 123 -2.00 -0.26 12.38
CA LYS A 123 -3.33 0.05 12.91
C LYS A 123 -4.26 0.49 11.80
N ASP A 124 -5.56 0.35 12.04
CA ASP A 124 -6.62 0.79 11.13
C ASP A 124 -6.41 0.28 9.70
N SER A 125 -5.94 -0.97 9.61
CA SER A 125 -5.62 -1.61 8.34
C SER A 125 -6.88 -1.98 7.59
N TYR A 126 -6.90 -1.72 6.29
CA TYR A 126 -7.97 -2.14 5.39
C TYR A 126 -7.38 -2.73 4.11
N ALA A 127 -8.06 -3.70 3.53
CA ALA A 127 -7.74 -4.27 2.23
C ALA A 127 -9.01 -4.80 1.57
N GLU A 128 -9.41 -4.18 0.47
CA GLU A 128 -10.63 -4.48 -0.27
C GLU A 128 -10.43 -4.35 -1.77
N ILE A 129 -11.27 -5.04 -2.54
CA ILE A 129 -11.36 -4.86 -3.98
C ILE A 129 -12.67 -4.15 -4.28
N ASN A 130 -12.60 -3.01 -4.97
CA ASN A 130 -13.76 -2.26 -5.41
C ASN A 130 -13.61 -1.93 -6.90
N ASN A 131 -14.63 -2.24 -7.70
CA ASN A 131 -14.68 -1.93 -9.14
C ASN A 131 -13.40 -2.30 -9.92
N GLY A 132 -12.84 -3.49 -9.66
CA GLY A 132 -11.64 -3.98 -10.35
C GLY A 132 -10.33 -3.30 -9.92
N ARG A 133 -10.34 -2.59 -8.79
CA ARG A 133 -9.16 -2.01 -8.16
C ARG A 133 -8.99 -2.55 -6.75
N ALA A 134 -7.75 -2.86 -6.39
CA ALA A 134 -7.35 -3.20 -5.04
C ALA A 134 -7.05 -1.91 -4.28
N LEU A 135 -7.67 -1.73 -3.12
CA LEU A 135 -7.44 -0.64 -2.19
C LEU A 135 -6.93 -1.24 -0.89
N CYS A 136 -5.80 -0.75 -0.39
CA CYS A 136 -5.38 -1.10 0.96
C CYS A 136 -4.56 0.00 1.61
N GLY A 137 -4.56 0.02 2.93
CA GLY A 137 -3.78 0.97 3.69
C GLY A 137 -3.77 0.64 5.16
N ALA A 138 -2.92 1.35 5.89
CA ALA A 138 -2.85 1.29 7.35
C ALA A 138 -2.13 2.53 7.89
N GLU A 139 -2.30 2.79 9.18
CA GLU A 139 -1.34 3.58 9.95
C GLU A 139 -0.15 2.70 10.34
N TRP A 140 1.02 3.00 9.80
CA TRP A 140 2.25 2.30 10.14
C TRP A 140 3.05 3.09 11.18
N PHE A 141 3.03 2.63 12.42
CA PHE A 141 3.85 3.15 13.50
C PHE A 141 5.34 2.90 13.22
N LEU A 142 6.15 3.97 13.16
CA LEU A 142 7.54 3.87 12.67
C LEU A 142 8.56 3.49 13.74
N ASP A 143 8.16 3.45 15.00
CA ASP A 143 9.03 3.02 16.09
C ASP A 143 9.08 1.49 16.17
N LYS A 144 10.03 0.91 15.45
CA LYS A 144 10.28 -0.53 15.44
C LYS A 144 10.87 -1.07 16.75
N THR A 145 11.20 -0.23 17.74
CA THR A 145 11.82 -0.70 19.00
C THR A 145 10.85 -1.52 19.85
N ILE A 146 9.55 -1.37 19.63
CA ILE A 146 8.50 -2.15 20.29
C ILE A 146 8.40 -3.60 19.78
N VAL A 147 9.06 -3.92 18.66
CA VAL A 147 9.10 -5.28 18.07
C VAL A 147 10.26 -6.07 18.67
N LEU A 148 10.06 -7.36 18.91
CA LEU A 148 11.10 -8.29 19.37
C LEU A 148 12.28 -8.37 18.38
N ASP A 149 13.47 -8.69 18.89
CA ASP A 149 14.73 -8.58 18.14
C ASP A 149 14.78 -9.44 16.86
N ASN A 150 14.06 -10.55 16.80
CA ASN A 150 14.04 -11.44 15.64
C ASN A 150 13.45 -10.80 14.38
N GLU A 151 12.32 -10.09 14.49
CA GLU A 151 11.70 -9.38 13.36
C GLU A 151 12.18 -7.93 13.25
N LYS A 152 12.53 -7.28 14.38
CA LYS A 152 13.02 -5.89 14.40
C LYS A 152 14.24 -5.66 13.51
N LYS A 153 15.14 -6.64 13.38
CA LYS A 153 16.32 -6.54 12.49
C LYS A 153 15.96 -6.60 11.00
N LEU A 154 14.81 -7.15 10.66
CA LEU A 154 14.30 -7.32 9.29
C LEU A 154 13.54 -6.07 8.79
N ILE A 155 13.26 -5.13 9.70
CA ILE A 155 12.55 -3.87 9.41
C ILE A 155 13.55 -2.72 9.35
N HIS A 156 13.52 -2.01 8.23
CA HIS A 156 14.29 -0.79 8.02
C HIS A 156 13.74 0.37 8.86
N PRO A 157 14.61 1.23 9.45
CA PRO A 157 14.18 2.43 10.17
C PRO A 157 13.75 3.51 9.17
N LEU A 158 12.48 3.55 8.78
CA LEU A 158 11.98 4.39 7.68
C LEU A 158 12.25 5.90 7.86
N SER A 159 12.17 6.41 9.08
CA SER A 159 12.39 7.83 9.37
C SER A 159 13.85 8.29 9.20
N GLN A 160 14.81 7.35 9.22
CA GLN A 160 16.24 7.65 9.19
C GLN A 160 16.90 7.32 7.84
N GLY A 161 16.17 6.70 6.92
CA GLY A 161 16.72 6.21 5.66
C GLY A 161 16.28 7.01 4.43
N LYS A 162 16.88 6.63 3.31
CA LYS A 162 16.45 6.99 1.96
C LYS A 162 16.23 5.68 1.20
N TYR A 163 15.08 5.54 0.53
CA TYR A 163 14.62 4.26 0.00
C TYR A 163 14.31 4.33 -1.48
N HIS A 164 14.76 3.33 -2.23
CA HIS A 164 14.21 3.04 -3.55
C HIS A 164 12.90 2.29 -3.37
N LEU A 165 11.91 2.67 -4.17
CA LEU A 165 10.57 2.12 -4.08
C LEU A 165 10.41 1.00 -5.10
N PHE A 166 9.76 -0.07 -4.70
CA PHE A 166 9.38 -1.17 -5.56
C PHE A 166 7.87 -1.39 -5.45
N PHE A 167 7.22 -1.73 -6.55
CA PHE A 167 5.83 -2.17 -6.53
C PHE A 167 5.70 -3.45 -7.35
N ALA A 168 5.04 -4.45 -6.77
CA ALA A 168 4.78 -5.71 -7.44
C ALA A 168 3.38 -6.22 -7.08
N THR A 169 2.83 -7.04 -7.97
CA THR A 169 1.60 -7.79 -7.71
C THR A 169 1.77 -9.22 -8.21
N GLY A 170 1.08 -10.15 -7.57
CA GLY A 170 1.07 -11.55 -7.98
C GLY A 170 -0.13 -12.29 -7.45
N ASP A 171 -0.14 -13.59 -7.68
CA ASP A 171 -1.21 -14.47 -7.26
C ASP A 171 -0.98 -15.02 -5.85
N LEU A 172 -2.07 -15.27 -5.14
CA LEU A 172 -2.09 -16.05 -3.91
C LEU A 172 -2.65 -17.44 -4.22
N THR A 173 -1.94 -18.48 -3.82
CA THR A 173 -2.42 -19.87 -3.90
C THR A 173 -2.43 -20.46 -2.51
N GLN A 174 -3.61 -20.87 -2.04
CA GLN A 174 -3.78 -21.42 -0.68
C GLN A 174 -3.19 -20.49 0.41
N GLY A 175 -3.42 -19.18 0.29
CA GLY A 175 -2.91 -18.16 1.21
C GLY A 175 -1.41 -17.83 1.07
N SER A 176 -0.67 -18.56 0.21
CA SER A 176 0.75 -18.33 -0.03
C SER A 176 0.99 -17.51 -1.29
N LYS A 177 1.90 -16.54 -1.22
CA LYS A 177 2.31 -15.73 -2.37
C LYS A 177 3.07 -16.55 -3.39
N LYS A 178 2.67 -16.40 -4.65
CA LYS A 178 3.52 -16.75 -5.79
C LYS A 178 4.37 -15.55 -6.16
N ALA A 179 5.59 -15.83 -6.64
CA ALA A 179 6.46 -14.81 -7.20
C ALA A 179 5.69 -14.00 -8.25
N HIS A 180 5.88 -12.68 -8.25
CA HIS A 180 5.30 -11.85 -9.29
C HIS A 180 5.89 -12.24 -10.65
N ALA A 181 5.09 -12.20 -11.70
CA ALA A 181 5.59 -12.27 -13.06
C ALA A 181 6.10 -10.90 -13.51
N MET A 182 6.90 -10.87 -14.58
CA MET A 182 7.11 -9.64 -15.36
C MET A 182 5.86 -9.45 -16.22
N ALA A 183 4.90 -8.64 -15.77
CA ALA A 183 3.59 -8.50 -16.41
C ALA A 183 3.35 -7.07 -16.92
N GLY A 184 3.19 -6.92 -18.23
CA GLY A 184 2.92 -5.62 -18.87
C GLY A 184 4.12 -4.66 -18.91
N ALA A 185 3.90 -3.47 -19.46
CA ALA A 185 4.93 -2.43 -19.52
C ALA A 185 5.20 -1.85 -18.12
N GLY A 186 6.18 -2.43 -17.42
CA GLY A 186 6.80 -1.83 -16.23
C GLY A 186 6.54 -2.50 -14.88
N SER A 187 5.71 -3.55 -14.76
CA SER A 187 5.56 -4.30 -13.51
C SER A 187 6.47 -5.55 -13.49
N PRO A 188 7.25 -5.80 -12.41
CA PRO A 188 7.39 -5.01 -11.20
C PRO A 188 8.06 -3.65 -11.45
N TRP A 189 7.56 -2.63 -10.76
CA TRP A 189 8.03 -1.25 -10.90
C TRP A 189 9.14 -0.94 -9.90
N LYS A 190 10.04 -0.03 -10.29
CA LYS A 190 11.06 0.54 -9.41
C LYS A 190 11.14 2.05 -9.63
N SER A 191 11.21 2.84 -8.55
CA SER A 191 11.37 4.29 -8.67
C SER A 191 12.72 4.66 -9.28
N VAL A 192 12.74 5.72 -10.08
CA VAL A 192 13.98 6.27 -10.67
C VAL A 192 14.84 6.87 -9.56
N GLN A 193 14.19 7.53 -8.62
CA GLN A 193 14.82 8.23 -7.50
C GLN A 193 14.40 7.64 -6.15
N SER A 194 15.32 7.72 -5.18
CA SER A 194 15.01 7.34 -3.80
C SER A 194 14.36 8.49 -3.02
N VAL A 195 13.56 8.13 -2.01
CA VAL A 195 12.74 9.04 -1.20
C VAL A 195 13.02 8.86 0.30
N ARG A 196 12.84 9.93 1.09
CA ARG A 196 12.89 9.86 2.55
C ARG A 196 11.47 9.97 3.11
N PHE A 197 11.13 9.09 4.05
CA PHE A 197 9.86 9.15 4.80
C PHE A 197 10.04 10.01 6.05
N CYS A 198 10.29 11.30 5.84
CA CYS A 198 10.50 12.29 6.89
C CYS A 198 9.21 13.10 7.15
N LYS A 199 9.04 13.57 8.39
CA LYS A 199 7.95 14.52 8.72
C LYS A 199 8.26 15.93 8.23
N GLU A 200 9.49 16.38 8.47
CA GLU A 200 9.95 17.75 8.20
C GLU A 200 11.17 17.73 7.28
N CYS A 201 10.95 17.41 6.01
CA CYS A 201 11.98 17.60 4.98
C CYS A 201 11.36 17.76 3.60
N THR A 202 12.17 18.18 2.62
CA THR A 202 11.72 18.39 1.22
C THR A 202 11.13 17.14 0.56
N SER A 203 11.38 15.95 1.12
CA SER A 203 10.80 14.70 0.63
C SER A 203 9.43 14.35 1.22
N ALA A 204 8.97 15.07 2.25
CA ALA A 204 7.72 14.75 2.96
C ALA A 204 6.50 14.71 2.02
N PHE A 205 6.47 15.58 1.00
CA PHE A 205 5.39 15.69 0.02
C PHE A 205 5.88 15.39 -1.41
N LYS A 206 6.93 14.58 -1.55
CA LYS A 206 7.53 14.33 -2.86
C LYS A 206 6.58 13.55 -3.77
N ILE A 207 6.41 14.02 -5.00
CA ILE A 207 5.91 13.20 -6.10
C ILE A 207 7.11 12.45 -6.69
N VAL A 208 7.11 11.13 -6.52
CA VAL A 208 8.17 10.24 -6.98
C VAL A 208 7.88 9.83 -8.42
N SER A 209 8.95 9.73 -9.20
CA SER A 209 8.99 9.22 -10.57
C SER A 209 9.60 7.82 -10.61
#